data_AF-A0A678QGP7-F1
#
_entry.id   AF-A0A678QGP7-F1
#
_cell.length_a   1.000
_cell.length_b   1.000
_cell.length_c   1.000
_cell.angle_alpha   90.00
_cell.angle_beta   90.00
_cell.angle_gamma   90.00
#
_symmetry.space_group_name_H-M   'P 1'
#
loop_
_entity.id
_entity.type
_entity.pdbx_description
1 polymer ?
#
loop_
_entity_poly.entity_id
_entity_poly.type
_entity_poly.pdbx_seq_one_letter_code
_entity_poly.pdbx_strand_id
1 'polypeptide(L)'
;MGKALLSSGRPIFFSMCEWGWEDPQIWAKSIGNSWRTTGDIEDNWNSMTSIADSNDKWASYAGPGGWNDPDMLEVGNGGMTTEEYRSHFSIWALAKAPLLVGCDIRAMDDTTHELISNAEVIAVNQD
;
A
#
# COMPACT_ATOMS: atom_id res chain seq x y z
N MET A 1 -14.86 -14.27 6.49
CA MET A 1 -13.50 -14.43 7.03
C MET A 1 -13.29 -13.64 8.32
N GLY A 2 -13.57 -12.33 8.39
CA GLY A 2 -13.32 -11.51 9.60
C GLY A 2 -13.81 -12.11 10.94
N LYS A 3 -15.07 -12.58 10.99
CA LYS A 3 -15.60 -13.28 12.19
C LYS A 3 -14.78 -14.52 12.59
N ALA A 4 -14.32 -15.30 11.62
CA ALA A 4 -13.53 -16.51 11.89
C ALA A 4 -12.15 -16.17 12.46
N LEU A 5 -11.50 -15.11 11.95
CA LEU A 5 -10.22 -14.63 12.50
C LEU A 5 -10.38 -14.15 13.95
N LEU A 6 -11.43 -13.39 14.25
CA LEU A 6 -11.74 -12.96 15.62
C LEU A 6 -11.98 -14.16 16.56
N SER A 7 -12.70 -15.18 16.09
CA SER A 7 -12.97 -16.39 16.86
C SER A 7 -11.77 -17.33 17.02
N SER A 8 -10.67 -17.10 16.30
CA SER A 8 -9.47 -17.95 16.40
C SER A 8 -8.71 -17.80 17.72
N GLY A 9 -8.95 -16.70 18.46
CA GLY A 9 -8.21 -16.36 19.68
C GLY A 9 -6.78 -15.84 19.42
N ARG A 10 -6.36 -15.71 18.15
CA ARG A 10 -5.06 -15.13 17.77
C ARG A 10 -5.26 -13.77 17.11
N PRO A 11 -4.49 -12.73 17.49
CA PRO A 11 -4.47 -11.48 16.74
C PRO A 11 -3.82 -11.73 15.37
N ILE A 12 -4.58 -11.48 14.30
CA ILE A 12 -4.15 -11.65 12.91
C ILE A 12 -4.57 -10.38 12.17
N PHE A 13 -3.61 -9.70 11.53
CA PHE A 13 -3.90 -8.57 10.65
C PHE A 13 -4.71 -9.07 9.46
N PHE A 14 -5.85 -8.44 9.17
CA PHE A 14 -6.72 -8.84 8.08
C PHE A 14 -6.73 -7.78 6.98
N SER A 15 -5.91 -8.00 5.95
CA SER A 15 -5.92 -7.23 4.69
C SER A 15 -6.98 -7.79 3.74
N MET A 16 -7.81 -6.91 3.19
CA MET A 16 -8.88 -7.27 2.25
C MET A 16 -8.48 -6.92 0.81
N CYS A 17 -8.42 -7.92 -0.06
CA CYS A 17 -8.11 -7.73 -1.48
C CYS A 17 -9.34 -8.06 -2.33
N GLU A 18 -10.19 -7.06 -2.54
CA GLU A 18 -11.40 -7.14 -3.39
C GLU A 18 -11.40 -6.07 -4.51
N TRP A 19 -10.27 -5.40 -4.69
CA TRP A 19 -9.97 -4.46 -5.77
C TRP A 19 -10.78 -3.15 -5.81
N GLY A 20 -11.32 -2.71 -4.68
CA GLY A 20 -12.16 -1.51 -4.58
C GLY A 20 -13.61 -1.77 -4.98
N TRP A 21 -14.04 -3.02 -5.07
CA TRP A 21 -15.38 -3.39 -5.52
C TRP A 21 -16.40 -3.14 -4.42
N GLU A 22 -17.50 -2.48 -4.75
CA GLU A 22 -18.55 -2.11 -3.78
C GLU A 22 -18.05 -1.17 -2.66
N ASP A 23 -17.10 -0.30 -2.99
CA ASP A 23 -16.70 0.83 -2.13
C ASP A 23 -16.22 0.42 -0.71
N PRO A 24 -15.17 -0.43 -0.57
CA PRO A 24 -14.66 -0.92 0.71
C PRO A 24 -14.32 0.17 1.73
N GLN A 25 -13.85 1.33 1.28
CA GLN A 25 -13.55 2.48 2.12
C GLN A 25 -14.73 2.90 3.02
N ILE A 26 -15.97 2.60 2.61
CA ILE A 26 -17.17 2.94 3.37
C ILE A 26 -17.45 1.94 4.51
N TRP A 27 -17.02 0.68 4.38
CA TRP A 27 -17.48 -0.40 5.28
C TRP A 27 -16.37 -1.32 5.83
N ALA A 28 -15.26 -1.51 5.11
CA ALA A 28 -14.24 -2.51 5.40
C ALA A 28 -13.51 -2.26 6.73
N LYS A 29 -13.43 -1.01 7.20
CA LYS A 29 -12.88 -0.66 8.52
C LYS A 29 -13.57 -1.38 9.69
N SER A 30 -14.84 -1.76 9.53
CA SER A 30 -15.57 -2.52 10.55
C SER A 30 -15.26 -4.02 10.56
N ILE A 31 -14.48 -4.51 9.58
CA ILE A 31 -14.25 -5.93 9.32
C ILE A 31 -12.76 -6.29 9.33
N GLY A 32 -11.90 -5.45 8.74
CA GLY A 32 -10.47 -5.67 8.55
C GLY A 32 -9.61 -4.47 8.91
N ASN A 33 -8.31 -4.56 8.59
CA ASN A 33 -7.30 -3.57 8.95
C ASN A 33 -6.77 -2.77 7.76
N SER A 34 -6.89 -3.30 6.55
CA SER A 34 -6.68 -2.58 5.30
C SER A 34 -7.57 -3.16 4.20
N TRP A 35 -7.78 -2.40 3.13
CA TRP A 35 -8.56 -2.84 1.97
C TRP A 35 -8.01 -2.24 0.68
N ARG A 36 -7.89 -3.07 -0.34
CA ARG A 36 -7.50 -2.63 -1.69
C ARG A 36 -8.55 -1.66 -2.24
N THR A 37 -8.12 -0.53 -2.81
CA THR A 37 -9.00 0.49 -3.38
C THR A 37 -9.06 0.47 -4.91
N THR A 38 -8.22 -0.35 -5.55
CA THR A 38 -8.06 -0.44 -7.00
C THR A 38 -7.78 -1.88 -7.44
N GLY A 39 -7.82 -2.11 -8.77
CA GLY A 39 -7.17 -3.25 -9.41
C GLY A 39 -5.65 -3.25 -9.18
N ASP A 40 -4.98 -4.26 -9.74
CA ASP A 40 -3.56 -4.51 -9.46
C ASP A 40 -2.65 -3.43 -10.04
N ILE A 41 -1.61 -3.08 -9.27
CA ILE A 41 -0.51 -2.28 -9.77
C ILE A 41 0.34 -3.08 -10.75
N GLU A 42 0.97 -2.35 -11.66
CA GLU A 42 1.99 -2.87 -12.55
C GLU A 42 3.21 -1.97 -12.43
N ASP A 43 4.40 -2.53 -12.64
CA ASP A 43 5.67 -1.81 -12.61
C ASP A 43 5.85 -0.89 -13.84
N ASN A 44 5.01 0.14 -13.94
CA ASN A 44 5.12 1.22 -14.91
C ASN A 44 4.46 2.50 -14.37
N TRP A 45 4.92 3.66 -14.86
CA TRP A 45 4.48 4.98 -14.39
C TRP A 45 2.98 5.21 -14.50
N ASN A 46 2.35 4.75 -15.58
CA ASN A 46 0.92 4.98 -15.82
C ASN A 46 0.06 4.22 -14.81
N SER A 47 0.41 2.96 -14.51
CA SER A 47 -0.29 2.18 -13.49
C SER A 47 -0.15 2.83 -12.11
N MET A 48 1.09 3.12 -11.70
CA MET A 48 1.38 3.74 -10.40
C MET A 48 0.62 5.07 -10.19
N THR A 49 0.69 5.99 -11.16
CA THR A 49 0.00 7.29 -11.06
C THR A 49 -1.52 7.14 -11.06
N SER A 50 -2.08 6.27 -11.91
CA SER A 50 -3.53 6.05 -11.97
C SER A 50 -4.10 5.45 -10.68
N ILE A 51 -3.33 4.60 -10.01
CA ILE A 51 -3.68 3.99 -8.73
C ILE A 51 -3.60 5.02 -7.61
N ALA A 52 -2.53 5.84 -7.57
CA ALA A 52 -2.40 6.93 -6.61
C ALA A 52 -3.60 7.90 -6.70
N ASP A 53 -3.94 8.36 -7.90
CA ASP A 53 -5.09 9.24 -8.15
C ASP A 53 -6.42 8.56 -7.78
N SER A 54 -6.53 7.26 -8.04
CA SER A 54 -7.74 6.50 -7.71
C SER A 54 -7.92 6.29 -6.21
N ASN A 55 -6.83 6.24 -5.46
CA ASN A 55 -6.83 6.09 -4.01
C ASN A 55 -7.08 7.42 -3.27
N ASP A 56 -6.58 8.55 -3.79
CA ASP A 56 -6.61 9.86 -3.15
C ASP A 56 -8.03 10.32 -2.74
N LYS A 57 -9.03 10.06 -3.60
CA LYS A 57 -10.46 10.37 -3.34
C LYS A 57 -11.00 9.74 -2.06
N TRP A 58 -10.36 8.70 -1.53
CA TRP A 58 -10.78 7.97 -0.34
C TRP A 58 -9.98 8.32 0.92
N ALA A 59 -9.09 9.32 0.88
CA ALA A 59 -8.20 9.69 1.98
C ALA A 59 -8.94 9.90 3.32
N SER A 60 -10.15 10.48 3.29
CA SER A 60 -10.94 10.77 4.50
C SER A 60 -11.46 9.54 5.25
N TYR A 61 -11.43 8.35 4.64
CA TYR A 61 -11.87 7.10 5.26
C TYR A 61 -10.73 6.35 5.97
N ALA A 62 -9.48 6.64 5.61
CA ALA A 62 -8.30 6.03 6.21
C ALA A 62 -7.99 6.63 7.59
N GLY A 63 -7.37 5.81 8.45
CA GLY A 63 -6.84 6.25 9.74
C GLY A 63 -6.56 5.07 10.66
N PRO A 64 -6.17 5.30 11.93
CA PRO A 64 -5.79 4.24 12.85
C PRO A 64 -6.79 3.07 12.86
N GLY A 65 -6.27 1.87 12.61
CA GLY A 65 -7.02 0.62 12.56
C GLY A 65 -7.63 0.24 11.20
N GLY A 66 -7.60 1.12 10.20
CA GLY A 66 -8.16 0.86 8.87
C GLY A 66 -7.55 1.76 7.78
N TRP A 67 -6.81 1.15 6.87
CA TRP A 67 -6.05 1.88 5.84
C TRP A 67 -6.51 1.53 4.43
N ASN A 68 -6.55 2.53 3.56
CA ASN A 68 -6.67 2.28 2.13
C ASN A 68 -5.36 1.64 1.63
N ASP A 69 -5.49 0.62 0.78
CA ASP A 69 -4.38 -0.13 0.21
C ASP A 69 -4.35 0.12 -1.31
N PRO A 70 -3.49 1.04 -1.80
CA PRO A 70 -3.22 1.23 -3.22
C PRO A 70 -2.30 0.15 -3.81
N ASP A 71 -2.23 -1.05 -3.22
CA ASP A 71 -1.41 -2.18 -3.65
C ASP A 71 0.08 -2.08 -3.27
N MET A 72 0.79 -3.18 -3.51
CA MET A 72 2.20 -3.38 -3.12
C MET A 72 3.17 -2.42 -3.83
N LEU A 73 4.36 -2.24 -3.24
CA LEU A 73 5.41 -1.41 -3.83
C LEU A 73 6.10 -2.14 -5.00
N GLU A 74 6.30 -1.42 -6.09
CA GLU A 74 7.01 -1.90 -7.30
C GLU A 74 8.49 -1.48 -7.33
N VAL A 75 8.94 -0.80 -6.26
CA VAL A 75 10.31 -0.24 -6.16
C VAL A 75 11.35 -1.35 -6.33
N GLY A 76 12.15 -1.24 -7.39
CA GLY A 76 13.23 -2.18 -7.70
C GLY A 76 12.88 -3.31 -8.67
N ASN A 77 11.69 -3.31 -9.28
CA ASN A 77 11.28 -4.34 -10.24
C ASN A 77 11.75 -4.11 -11.69
N GLY A 78 12.27 -2.91 -12.00
CA GLY A 78 13.01 -2.57 -13.21
C GLY A 78 12.21 -1.90 -14.33
N GLY A 79 10.91 -1.72 -14.16
CA GLY A 79 9.98 -1.10 -15.13
C GLY A 79 9.81 0.41 -14.99
N MET A 80 10.30 1.01 -13.90
CA MET A 80 10.31 2.46 -13.69
C MET A 80 11.73 2.99 -13.44
N THR A 81 11.92 4.29 -13.69
CA THR A 81 13.15 5.01 -13.37
C THR A 81 13.28 5.24 -11.86
N THR A 82 14.49 5.56 -11.41
CA THR A 82 14.75 5.89 -9.99
C THR A 82 13.86 7.03 -9.47
N GLU A 83 13.61 8.06 -10.27
CA GLU A 83 12.77 9.19 -9.84
C GLU A 83 11.28 8.84 -9.78
N GLU A 84 10.83 7.94 -10.66
CA GLU A 84 9.49 7.40 -10.62
C GLU A 84 9.30 6.51 -9.37
N TYR A 85 10.28 5.67 -9.02
CA TYR A 85 10.27 4.90 -7.77
C TYR A 85 10.35 5.77 -6.52
N ARG A 86 11.15 6.85 -6.56
CA ARG A 86 11.21 7.83 -5.46
C ARG A 86 9.83 8.46 -5.23
N SER A 87 9.14 8.81 -6.32
CA SER A 87 7.78 9.36 -6.27
C SER A 87 6.78 8.33 -5.75
N HIS A 88 6.82 7.10 -6.27
CA HIS A 88 6.00 5.96 -5.83
C HIS A 88 6.08 5.76 -4.32
N PHE A 89 7.29 5.56 -3.79
CA PHE A 89 7.51 5.31 -2.37
C PHE A 89 7.04 6.49 -1.50
N SER A 90 7.35 7.72 -1.93
CA SER A 90 6.97 8.93 -1.18
C SER A 90 5.45 9.13 -1.13
N ILE A 91 4.74 8.89 -2.23
CA ILE A 91 3.28 9.02 -2.31
C ILE A 91 2.60 7.94 -1.47
N TRP A 92 3.03 6.69 -1.56
CA TRP A 92 2.49 5.60 -0.72
C TRP A 92 2.69 5.90 0.77
N ALA A 93 3.88 6.40 1.13
CA ALA A 93 4.17 6.79 2.50
C ALA A 93 3.24 7.91 2.98
N LEU A 94 3.11 8.99 2.21
CA LEU A 94 2.26 10.14 2.52
C LEU A 94 0.78 9.76 2.63
N ALA A 95 0.30 8.88 1.75
CA ALA A 95 -1.09 8.42 1.72
C ALA A 95 -1.43 7.41 2.84
N LYS A 96 -0.47 7.12 3.74
CA LYS A 96 -0.61 6.11 4.81
C LYS A 96 -0.97 4.72 4.27
N ALA A 97 -0.49 4.40 3.06
CA ALA A 97 -0.64 3.08 2.45
C ALA A 97 0.18 2.03 3.21
N PRO A 98 -0.22 0.74 3.18
CA PRO A 98 0.69 -0.35 3.53
C PRO A 98 1.95 -0.32 2.66
N LEU A 99 3.14 -0.29 3.29
CA LEU A 99 4.43 -0.31 2.60
C LEU A 99 4.93 -1.77 2.48
N LEU A 100 4.36 -2.52 1.54
CA LEU A 100 4.72 -3.92 1.28
C LEU A 100 5.74 -3.99 0.12
N VAL A 101 6.99 -4.37 0.43
CA VAL A 101 8.06 -4.50 -0.57
C VAL A 101 7.74 -5.64 -1.55
N GLY A 102 7.68 -5.34 -2.86
CA GLY A 102 7.36 -6.29 -3.92
C GLY A 102 8.55 -6.81 -4.74
N CYS A 103 9.78 -6.36 -4.48
CA CYS A 103 10.97 -6.77 -5.24
C CYS A 103 11.76 -7.92 -4.59
N ASP A 104 12.69 -8.55 -5.33
CA ASP A 104 13.60 -9.55 -4.77
C ASP A 104 14.67 -8.88 -3.90
N ILE A 105 14.44 -8.90 -2.59
CA ILE A 105 15.33 -8.25 -1.62
C ILE A 105 16.75 -8.83 -1.57
N ARG A 106 16.99 -10.00 -2.17
CA ARG A 106 18.31 -10.64 -2.22
C ARG A 106 19.17 -10.08 -3.36
N ALA A 107 18.55 -9.35 -4.28
CA ALA A 107 19.15 -8.85 -5.51
C ALA A 107 18.91 -7.35 -5.75
N MET A 108 18.43 -6.62 -4.73
CA MET A 108 18.24 -5.17 -4.83
C MET A 108 19.60 -4.44 -4.94
N ASP A 109 19.63 -3.36 -5.73
CA ASP A 109 20.79 -2.47 -5.79
C ASP A 109 20.77 -1.44 -4.64
N ASP A 110 21.89 -0.73 -4.47
CA ASP A 110 22.05 0.26 -3.40
C ASP A 110 20.99 1.37 -3.49
N THR A 111 20.63 1.77 -4.71
CA THR A 111 19.60 2.78 -4.97
C THR A 111 18.22 2.33 -4.46
N THR A 112 17.81 1.11 -4.80
CA THR A 112 16.55 0.51 -4.34
C THR A 112 16.54 0.40 -2.82
N HIS A 113 17.63 -0.08 -2.23
CA HIS A 113 17.77 -0.19 -0.79
C HIS A 113 17.64 1.17 -0.09
N GLU A 114 18.32 2.21 -0.60
CA GLU A 114 18.26 3.57 -0.06
C GLU A 114 16.84 4.13 -0.09
N LEU A 115 16.09 3.91 -1.17
CA LEU A 115 14.71 4.36 -1.29
C LEU A 115 13.81 3.70 -0.23
N ILE A 116 13.78 2.37 -0.16
CA ILE A 116 12.83 1.65 0.70
C ILE A 116 13.21 1.69 2.18
N SER A 117 14.47 2.01 2.51
CA SER A 117 14.95 2.12 3.89
C SER A 117 15.01 3.55 4.41
N ASN A 118 14.50 4.53 3.66
CA ASN A 118 14.51 5.94 4.07
C ASN A 118 13.65 6.15 5.34
N ALA A 119 14.33 6.31 6.48
CA ALA A 119 13.68 6.42 7.78
C ALA A 119 12.79 7.65 7.94
N GLU A 120 13.11 8.76 7.25
CA GLU A 120 12.32 9.99 7.32
C GLU A 120 10.99 9.83 6.57
N VAL A 121 11.01 9.20 5.41
CA VAL A 121 9.79 8.90 4.63
C VAL A 121 8.93 7.85 5.33
N ILE A 122 9.56 6.82 5.92
CA ILE A 122 8.85 5.82 6.74
C ILE A 122 8.21 6.48 7.96
N ALA A 123 8.89 7.44 8.61
CA ALA A 123 8.31 8.17 9.75
C ALA A 123 7.06 8.95 9.34
N VAL A 124 7.03 9.55 8.14
CA VAL A 124 5.80 10.16 7.60
C VAL A 124 4.68 9.13 7.47
N ASN A 125 4.96 7.91 7.05
CA ASN A 125 3.94 6.85 6.97
C ASN A 125 3.48 6.36 8.36
N GLN A 126 4.38 6.29 9.32
CA GLN A 126 4.15 5.68 10.64
C GLN A 126 3.75 6.66 11.76
N ASP A 127 3.62 7.96 11.46
CA ASP A 127 2.99 8.95 12.35
C ASP A 127 1.52 8.62 12.62
#